data_AF-A0A8X6VM53-F1
#
_entry.id   AF-A0A8X6VM53-F1
#
_cell.length_a   1.000
_cell.length_b   1.000
_cell.length_c   1.000
_cell.angle_alpha   90.00
_cell.angle_beta   90.00
_cell.angle_gamma   90.00
#
_symmetry.space_group_name_H-M   'P 1'
#
loop_
_entity.id
_entity.type
_entity.pdbx_description
1 polymer ?
#
loop_
_entity_poly.entity_id
_entity_poly.type
_entity_poly.pdbx_seq_one_letter_code
_entity_poly.pdbx_strand_id
1 'polypeptide(L)'
;MLLCPGKGLVLPNPNIDQISTNTRYLLLAFPNNEMSNKSPFAVHKALIGIGGESKSVKRLRSGDLLIETNSAIQTKSFLLAKTFLNSPLIVTPHKSHISEPDFWCYFRT
;
A
#
# COMPACT_ATOMS: atom_id res chain seq x y z
N MET A 1 19.32 -27.49 12.41
CA MET A 1 19.93 -28.24 11.28
C MET A 1 18.76 -28.63 10.38
N LEU A 2 18.53 -28.01 9.22
CA LEU A 2 19.43 -27.89 8.08
C LEU A 2 19.45 -26.45 7.53
N LEU A 3 20.65 -25.87 7.55
CA LEU A 3 21.02 -24.73 6.71
C LEU A 3 21.32 -25.25 5.31
N CYS A 4 20.70 -24.68 4.28
CA CYS A 4 21.16 -24.86 2.90
C CYS A 4 22.37 -23.94 2.67
N PRO A 5 23.57 -24.45 2.33
CA PRO A 5 24.72 -23.63 2.02
C PRO A 5 24.63 -23.16 0.55
N GLY A 6 24.92 -21.89 0.29
CA GLY A 6 25.28 -21.45 -1.06
C GLY A 6 24.29 -20.55 -1.83
N LYS A 7 23.39 -19.83 -1.16
CA LYS A 7 22.77 -18.64 -1.78
C LYS A 7 22.98 -17.45 -0.86
N GLY A 8 23.82 -16.51 -1.29
CA GLY A 8 23.87 -15.19 -0.69
C GLY A 8 22.45 -14.66 -0.62
N LEU A 9 22.03 -14.28 0.58
CA LEU A 9 20.76 -13.60 0.78
C LEU A 9 20.91 -12.18 0.21
N VAL A 10 20.89 -12.09 -1.12
CA VAL A 10 20.37 -10.90 -1.78
C VAL A 10 18.90 -10.88 -1.36
N LEU A 11 18.58 -10.06 -0.37
CA LEU A 11 17.21 -9.63 -0.12
C LEU A 11 16.64 -9.28 -1.50
N PRO A 12 15.53 -9.90 -1.95
CA PRO A 12 14.97 -9.52 -3.23
C PRO A 12 14.64 -8.04 -3.07
N ASN A 13 15.41 -7.17 -3.72
CA ASN A 13 14.92 -5.86 -4.08
C ASN A 13 13.61 -6.18 -4.78
N PRO A 14 12.45 -5.90 -4.17
CA PRO A 14 11.21 -6.21 -4.84
C PRO A 14 11.22 -5.32 -6.07
N ASN A 15 11.40 -5.93 -7.23
CA ASN A 15 11.39 -5.18 -8.47
C ASN A 15 9.99 -4.57 -8.53
N ILE A 16 9.89 -3.24 -8.37
CA ILE A 16 8.62 -2.52 -8.24
C ILE A 16 7.72 -2.81 -9.45
N ASP A 17 8.32 -3.11 -10.61
CA ASP A 17 7.60 -3.51 -11.82
C ASP A 17 6.90 -4.86 -11.65
N GLN A 18 7.51 -5.82 -10.95
CA GLN A 18 6.88 -7.11 -10.63
C GLN A 18 5.79 -6.98 -9.56
N ILE A 19 5.99 -6.14 -8.54
CA ILE A 19 4.95 -5.90 -7.53
C ILE A 19 3.75 -5.21 -8.17
N SER A 20 4.01 -4.16 -8.95
CA SER A 20 2.98 -3.33 -9.55
C SER A 20 2.11 -4.08 -10.55
N THR A 21 2.68 -5.04 -11.28
CA THR A 21 1.94 -5.92 -12.20
C THR A 21 1.04 -6.93 -11.46
N ASN A 22 1.47 -7.44 -10.31
CA ASN A 22 0.76 -8.47 -9.56
C ASN A 22 -0.13 -7.95 -8.42
N THR A 23 -0.09 -6.65 -8.13
CA THR A 23 -0.81 -6.05 -6.99
C THR A 23 -1.82 -5.01 -7.47
N ARG A 24 -3.08 -5.22 -7.09
CA ARG A 24 -4.18 -4.26 -7.34
C ARG A 24 -4.61 -3.49 -6.11
N TYR A 25 -4.44 -4.07 -4.92
CA TYR A 25 -4.83 -3.42 -3.68
C TYR A 25 -3.59 -2.92 -2.94
N LEU A 26 -3.63 -1.66 -2.50
CA LEU A 26 -2.56 -1.05 -1.73
C LEU A 26 -3.11 -0.52 -0.41
N LEU A 27 -2.36 -0.75 0.67
CA LEU A 27 -2.60 -0.12 1.96
C LEU A 27 -1.69 1.10 2.08
N LEU A 28 -2.30 2.28 2.20
CA LEU A 28 -1.64 3.53 2.50
C LEU A 28 -1.77 3.75 4.01
N ALA A 29 -0.67 3.51 4.71
CA ALA A 29 -0.57 3.69 6.15
C ALA A 29 -0.01 5.08 6.49
N PHE A 30 -0.65 5.74 7.46
CA PHE A 30 -0.28 7.06 7.92
C PHE A 30 0.10 6.98 9.41
N PRO A 31 1.37 7.23 9.78
CA PRO A 31 1.76 7.21 11.17
C PRO A 31 1.02 8.30 11.95
N ASN A 32 0.84 8.10 13.26
CA ASN A 32 0.21 9.06 14.17
C ASN A 32 -1.22 9.51 13.79
N ASN A 33 -1.90 8.74 12.94
CA ASN A 33 -3.29 9.01 12.55
C ASN A 33 -3.48 10.41 11.92
N GLU A 34 -2.47 10.91 11.19
CA GLU A 34 -2.48 12.26 10.59
C GLU A 34 -3.60 12.48 9.57
N MET A 35 -4.21 11.39 9.10
CA MET A 35 -5.36 11.41 8.20
C MET A 35 -6.70 11.58 8.91
N SER A 36 -6.75 11.54 10.25
CA SER A 36 -8.03 11.61 10.96
C SER A 36 -8.80 12.91 10.73
N ASN A 37 -8.07 14.03 10.65
CA ASN A 37 -8.62 15.38 10.54
C ASN A 37 -8.56 15.94 9.10
N LYS A 38 -8.12 15.16 8.11
CA LYS A 38 -8.05 15.61 6.71
C LYS A 38 -9.42 15.50 6.05
N SER A 39 -9.81 16.54 5.31
CA SER A 39 -11.07 16.56 4.57
C SER A 39 -11.11 15.47 3.48
N PRO A 40 -12.22 14.75 3.29
CA PRO A 40 -12.38 13.77 2.21
C PRO A 40 -12.03 14.33 0.82
N PHE A 41 -12.31 15.62 0.59
CA PHE A 41 -11.96 16.30 -0.66
C PHE A 41 -10.43 16.45 -0.84
N ALA A 42 -9.72 16.86 0.21
CA ALA A 42 -8.27 16.98 0.18
C ALA A 42 -7.60 15.63 -0.03
N VAL A 43 -8.12 14.58 0.62
CA VAL A 43 -7.67 13.19 0.46
C VAL A 43 -7.85 12.74 -0.99
N HIS A 44 -9.03 12.93 -1.56
CA HIS A 44 -9.31 12.57 -2.95
C HIS A 44 -8.40 13.31 -3.93
N LYS A 45 -8.20 14.63 -3.75
CA LYS A 45 -7.28 15.42 -4.56
C LYS A 45 -5.83 14.93 -4.48
N ALA A 46 -5.36 14.56 -3.29
CA ALA A 46 -4.01 14.03 -3.11
C ALA A 46 -3.84 12.65 -3.77
N LEU A 47 -4.86 11.77 -3.71
CA LEU A 47 -4.84 10.50 -4.43
C LEU A 47 -4.73 10.71 -5.94
N ILE A 48 -5.52 11.63 -6.50
CA ILE A 48 -5.42 12.03 -7.91
C ILE A 48 -4.02 12.55 -8.24
N GLY A 49 -3.42 13.35 -7.36
CA GLY A 49 -2.08 13.91 -7.55
C GLY A 49 -0.96 12.87 -7.60
N ILE A 50 -1.12 11.72 -6.94
CA ILE A 50 -0.11 10.65 -6.94
C ILE A 50 -0.27 9.73 -8.15
N GLY A 51 -1.49 9.23 -8.37
CA GLY A 51 -1.73 8.14 -9.31
C GLY A 51 -2.96 8.31 -10.19
N GLY A 52 -3.63 9.47 -10.17
CA GLY A 52 -4.90 9.69 -10.86
C GLY A 52 -6.08 9.01 -10.17
N GLU A 53 -7.18 8.82 -10.91
CA GLU A 53 -8.40 8.22 -10.38
C GLU A 53 -8.20 6.74 -10.05
N SER A 54 -8.35 6.39 -8.77
CA SER A 54 -8.31 5.00 -8.29
C SER A 54 -9.67 4.34 -8.46
N LYS A 55 -9.71 3.02 -8.63
CA LYS A 55 -10.95 2.27 -8.82
C LYS A 55 -11.85 2.30 -7.59
N SER A 56 -11.24 2.17 -6.41
CA SER A 56 -11.93 2.29 -5.14
C SER A 56 -10.99 2.83 -4.06
N VAL A 57 -11.56 3.55 -3.10
CA VAL A 57 -10.87 4.08 -1.93
C VAL A 57 -11.73 3.78 -0.72
N LYS A 58 -11.16 3.08 0.25
CA LYS A 58 -11.82 2.76 1.51
C LYS A 58 -10.98 3.25 2.67
N ARG A 59 -11.58 4.06 3.54
CA ARG A 59 -10.96 4.44 4.80
C ARG A 59 -11.16 3.33 5.83
N LEU A 60 -10.07 2.91 6.45
CA LEU A 60 -10.06 1.92 7.52
C LEU A 60 -10.32 2.58 8.88
N ARG A 61 -10.70 1.77 9.88
CA ARG A 61 -10.93 2.26 11.25
C ARG A 61 -9.67 2.87 11.89
N SER A 62 -8.49 2.45 11.45
CA SER A 62 -7.20 3.01 11.85
C SER A 62 -6.96 4.44 11.35
N GLY A 63 -7.73 4.89 10.35
CA GLY A 63 -7.48 6.15 9.63
C GLY A 63 -6.71 5.95 8.32
N ASP A 64 -6.17 4.74 8.09
CA ASP A 64 -5.49 4.36 6.85
C ASP A 64 -6.42 4.23 5.67
N LEU A 65 -5.86 4.18 4.46
CA LEU A 65 -6.62 4.02 3.22
C LEU A 65 -6.25 2.70 2.54
N LEU A 66 -7.26 1.89 2.24
CA LEU A 66 -7.16 0.80 1.29
C LEU A 66 -7.61 1.30 -0.08
N ILE A 67 -6.72 1.25 -1.07
CA ILE A 67 -7.04 1.67 -2.43
C ILE A 67 -6.95 0.48 -3.39
N GLU A 68 -7.81 0.49 -4.40
CA GLU A 68 -7.72 -0.40 -5.56
C GLU A 68 -7.28 0.40 -6.78
N THR A 69 -6.21 -0.05 -7.42
CA THR A 69 -5.65 0.58 -8.62
C THR A 69 -6.22 -0.04 -9.91
N ASN A 70 -6.27 0.78 -10.95
CA ASN A 70 -6.74 0.42 -12.28
C ASN A 70 -5.64 -0.21 -13.15
N SER A 71 -4.36 0.07 -12.87
CA SER A 71 -3.24 -0.38 -13.68
C SER A 71 -1.94 -0.52 -12.89
N ALA A 72 -1.00 -1.31 -13.43
CA ALA A 72 0.34 -1.44 -12.85
C ALA A 72 1.10 -0.11 -12.81
N ILE A 73 0.91 0.75 -13.83
CA ILE A 73 1.52 2.09 -13.85
C ILE A 73 1.05 2.90 -12.65
N GLN A 74 -0.26 2.89 -12.37
CA GLN A 74 -0.82 3.55 -11.19
C GLN A 74 -0.29 2.94 -9.89
N THR A 75 -0.26 1.60 -9.77
CA THR A 75 0.30 0.92 -8.60
C THR A 75 1.74 1.34 -8.35
N LYS A 76 2.55 1.43 -9.40
CA LYS A 76 3.94 1.88 -9.32
C LYS A 76 4.06 3.32 -8.83
N SER A 77 3.22 4.24 -9.33
CA SER A 77 3.19 5.62 -8.83
C SER A 77 2.93 5.70 -7.34
N PHE A 78 1.98 4.92 -6.82
CA PHE A 78 1.71 4.85 -5.38
C PHE A 78 2.87 4.23 -4.60
N LEU A 79 3.47 3.14 -5.08
CA LEU A 79 4.61 2.50 -4.41
C LEU A 79 5.85 3.42 -4.32
N LEU A 80 5.99 4.35 -5.25
CA LEU A 80 7.08 5.35 -5.25
C LEU A 80 6.77 6.56 -4.37
N ALA A 81 5.52 6.79 -3.99
CA ALA A 81 5.12 7.92 -3.18
C ALA A 81 5.60 7.75 -1.73
N LYS A 82 6.31 8.77 -1.22
CA LYS A 82 6.82 8.81 0.16
C LYS A 82 6.06 9.78 1.06
N THR A 83 5.28 10.66 0.47
CA THR A 83 4.53 11.70 1.17
C THR A 83 3.11 11.80 0.64
N PHE A 84 2.20 12.24 1.51
CA PHE A 84 0.80 12.44 1.20
C PHE A 84 0.27 13.60 2.04
N LEU A 85 -0.22 14.68 1.41
CA LEU A 85 -0.70 15.88 2.12
C LEU A 85 0.30 16.43 3.16
N ASN A 86 1.59 16.41 2.83
CA ASN A 86 2.73 16.80 3.68
C ASN A 86 3.01 15.87 4.88
N SER A 87 2.33 14.74 4.96
CA SER A 87 2.58 13.68 5.95
C SER A 87 3.45 12.56 5.36
N PRO A 88 4.26 11.87 6.16
CA PRO A 88 4.95 10.66 5.72
C PRO A 88 3.94 9.58 5.34
N LEU A 89 4.20 8.89 4.23
CA LEU A 89 3.34 7.85 3.68
C LEU A 89 4.09 6.53 3.62
N ILE A 90 3.46 5.45 4.10
CA ILE A 90 3.94 4.08 3.93
C ILE A 90 2.96 3.33 3.04
N VAL A 91 3.43 2.85 1.88
CA VAL A 91 2.59 2.09 0.93
C VAL A 91 2.98 0.63 0.96
N THR A 92 2.01 -0.23 1.30
CA THR A 92 2.21 -1.68 1.37
C THR A 92 1.33 -2.39 0.33
N PRO A 93 1.89 -3.27 -0.51
CA PRO A 93 1.08 -4.08 -1.41
C PRO A 93 0.22 -5.07 -0.64
N HIS A 94 -1.09 -5.04 -0.85
CA HIS A 94 -2.04 -5.95 -0.23
C HIS A 94 -2.38 -7.08 -1.21
N LYS A 95 -1.98 -8.31 -0.87
CA LYS A 95 -2.28 -9.51 -1.68
C LYS A 95 -3.76 -9.89 -1.49
N SER A 96 -4.61 -9.59 -2.46
CA SER A 96 -5.95 -10.18 -2.53
C SER A 96 -5.88 -11.59 -3.13
N HIS A 97 -5.18 -12.52 -2.49
CA HIS A 97 -5.42 -13.95 -2.72
C HIS A 97 -6.15 -14.45 -1.48
N ILE A 98 -7.48 -14.29 -1.47
CA ILE A 98 -8.31 -14.74 -0.36
C ILE A 98 -8.49 -16.25 -0.53
N SER A 99 -7.64 -16.99 0.16
CA SER A 99 -7.93 -18.31 0.71
C SER A 99 -7.04 -18.59 1.92
N GLU A 100 -7.02 -17.72 2.94
CA GLU A 100 -6.55 -18.13 4.28
C GLU A 100 -6.98 -17.14 5.40
N PRO A 101 -7.21 -17.61 6.65
CA PRO A 101 -7.88 -16.87 7.73
C PRO A 101 -7.02 -15.80 8.43
N ASP A 102 -5.75 -15.65 8.06
CA ASP A 102 -4.76 -14.93 8.88
C ASP A 102 -4.78 -13.39 8.76
N PHE A 103 -5.63 -12.83 7.90
CA PHE A 103 -5.79 -11.37 7.76
C PHE A 103 -6.24 -10.68 9.05
N TRP A 104 -6.87 -11.42 9.98
CA TRP A 104 -7.32 -10.87 11.26
C TRP A 104 -6.19 -10.57 12.26
N CYS A 105 -4.99 -11.10 12.08
CA CYS A 105 -3.90 -10.91 13.03
C CYS A 105 -3.14 -9.59 12.86
N TYR A 106 -3.22 -8.92 11.71
CA TYR A 106 -2.39 -7.73 11.43
C TYR A 106 -3.04 -6.38 11.80
N PHE A 107 -4.34 -6.33 12.13
CA PHE A 107 -5.09 -5.09 12.39
C PHE A 107 -5.54 -4.90 13.84
N ARG A 108 -4.92 -5.58 14.80
CA ARG A 108 -5.23 -5.39 16.23
C ARG A 108 -3.96 -5.20 17.07
N THR A 109 -3.50 -3.95 17.16
CA THR A 109 -2.87 -3.36 18.36
C THR A 109 -3.14 -1.87 18.34
#